data_AF-A0AAD6V5Q6-F1
#
_entry.id   AF-A0AAD6V5Q6-F1
#
_cell.length_a   1.000
_cell.length_b   1.000
_cell.length_c   1.000
_cell.angle_alpha   90.00
_cell.angle_beta   90.00
_cell.angle_gamma   90.00
#
_symmetry.space_group_name_H-M   'P 1'
#
loop_
_entity.id
_entity.type
_entity.pdbx_description
1 polymer ?
#
loop_
_entity_poly.entity_id
_entity_poly.type
_entity_poly.pdbx_seq_one_letter_code
_entity_poly.pdbx_strand_id
1 'polypeptide(L)'
;MRVFRNLLSLPPPTSISRDSALFFRAMLWAPSARKTRSGTVFAAWTTNAFALQAAAFDIAPLLLDAVAAECEDQDDAEPDDAEPGDALNDVDDVWPPPPLPDPWNEVDDLQPAPEHCARSTRKSPTYDHLLATGTPLSGPHRRRAASRARKIAHGGHIPRASTLSKHVAPAHPIRVPTFNATDLPSARGAYAAVVEQKIEKYGRTKRRSVAELIGLGFQLVQWDGVSARPIADTSGRIFAALAGQPDNHEWRTAVSRAYDVVKQEGAAAKFPADMRKHRRGLFAVINVGLSYGKGHKAPTQLDAKIYAPLVDRLLTNKDIARMANFASATFALWAPRLHAYYVDHNAQLTARLPHLQRPFPKSVFASAAFNFGSSVWTFKHRDVCNLPFGWCAVQSMGKFDATKGGHLILWDLKLVVEFPAGALILLPSATVAHSNVPVQVGDERTSFTQFTSGAIFRWLDHGGRTEAELEAEDPDEYARQMALKETRWEAGLGLWSTLDELLEHK
;
A
#
# COMPACT_ATOMS: atom_id res chain seq x y z
N MET A 1 -42.53 47.92 -33.11
CA MET A 1 -43.77 48.44 -33.70
C MET A 1 -44.92 48.22 -32.72
N ARG A 2 -45.49 49.34 -32.23
CA ARG A 2 -46.84 49.61 -31.65
C ARG A 2 -47.57 48.54 -30.79
N VAL A 3 -47.80 48.78 -29.48
CA VAL A 3 -48.93 49.49 -28.77
C VAL A 3 -50.12 48.52 -28.51
N PHE A 4 -50.60 48.24 -27.29
CA PHE A 4 -51.45 49.03 -26.35
C PHE A 4 -51.37 48.43 -24.91
N ARG A 5 -51.14 49.14 -23.78
CA ARG A 5 -52.03 50.04 -22.96
C ARG A 5 -53.37 49.38 -22.55
N ASN A 6 -53.90 49.43 -21.32
CA ASN A 6 -53.63 50.17 -20.08
C ASN A 6 -54.66 49.74 -18.98
N LEU A 7 -54.46 50.20 -17.71
CA LEU A 7 -55.47 50.51 -16.66
C LEU A 7 -56.05 49.30 -15.85
N LEU A 8 -56.19 49.27 -14.51
CA LEU A 8 -56.39 50.28 -13.45
C LEU A 8 -55.99 49.78 -12.04
N SER A 9 -55.89 50.74 -11.14
CA SER A 9 -55.34 50.82 -9.78
C SER A 9 -56.35 50.66 -8.62
N LEU A 10 -55.81 50.44 -7.39
CA LEU A 10 -56.29 50.71 -6.00
C LEU A 10 -56.80 49.51 -5.15
N PRO A 11 -56.73 49.55 -3.79
CA PRO A 11 -55.75 50.10 -2.83
C PRO A 11 -55.25 49.02 -1.81
N PRO A 12 -54.36 49.31 -0.82
CA PRO A 12 -53.78 48.27 0.05
C PRO A 12 -54.60 48.05 1.34
N PRO A 13 -54.58 46.83 1.92
CA PRO A 13 -54.83 46.66 3.34
C PRO A 13 -53.54 46.37 4.11
N THR A 14 -53.48 47.05 5.24
CA THR A 14 -52.53 47.08 6.34
C THR A 14 -52.14 45.72 6.94
N SER A 15 -50.85 45.61 7.28
CA SER A 15 -50.25 44.83 8.38
C SER A 15 -50.81 43.43 8.69
N ILE A 16 -50.12 42.40 8.21
CA ILE A 16 -50.13 41.06 8.83
C ILE A 16 -48.68 40.71 9.16
N SER A 17 -48.46 40.26 10.39
CA SER A 17 -47.18 39.88 10.97
C SER A 17 -46.44 38.83 10.14
N ARG A 18 -45.11 38.80 10.28
CA ARG A 18 -44.17 38.02 9.45
C ARG A 18 -44.22 36.49 9.65
N ASP A 19 -45.19 35.96 10.39
CA ASP A 19 -45.29 34.53 10.71
C ASP A 19 -46.44 33.77 10.03
N SER A 20 -47.26 34.43 9.20
CA SER A 20 -48.45 33.79 8.59
C SER A 20 -48.30 33.44 7.09
N ALA A 21 -47.16 33.73 6.45
CA ALA A 21 -46.96 33.51 5.00
C ALA A 21 -46.25 32.19 4.64
N LEU A 22 -45.78 31.41 5.63
CA LEU A 22 -45.10 30.13 5.40
C LEU A 22 -46.03 28.91 5.42
N PHE A 23 -47.30 29.07 5.82
CA PHE A 23 -48.22 27.94 5.96
C PHE A 23 -49.13 27.67 4.75
N PHE A 24 -49.22 28.58 3.76
CA PHE A 24 -50.14 28.43 2.63
C PHE A 24 -49.50 28.21 1.25
N ARG A 25 -48.21 27.84 1.19
CA ARG A 25 -47.51 27.49 -0.06
C ARG A 25 -46.92 26.08 -0.11
N ALA A 26 -47.40 25.19 0.76
CA ALA A 26 -46.94 23.80 0.86
C ALA A 26 -48.03 22.75 0.55
N MET A 27 -49.13 23.12 -0.12
CA MET A 27 -50.27 22.21 -0.29
C MET A 27 -50.81 22.03 -1.71
N LEU A 28 -49.98 22.15 -2.76
CA LEU A 28 -50.37 21.75 -4.13
C LEU A 28 -49.21 21.20 -4.97
N TRP A 29 -48.44 20.25 -4.45
CA TRP A 29 -47.69 19.33 -5.31
C TRP A 29 -47.78 17.90 -4.78
N ALA A 30 -48.81 17.18 -5.22
CA ALA A 30 -48.86 15.73 -5.04
C ALA A 30 -47.78 15.09 -5.95
N PRO A 31 -46.86 14.28 -5.43
CA PRO A 31 -45.89 13.57 -6.27
C PRO A 31 -46.60 12.40 -6.96
N SER A 32 -46.80 12.50 -8.27
CA SER A 32 -47.27 11.37 -9.07
C SER A 32 -46.18 10.31 -9.20
N ALA A 33 -46.56 9.04 -9.01
CA ALA A 33 -45.66 7.90 -9.11
C ALA A 33 -45.03 7.83 -10.52
N ARG A 34 -43.70 7.74 -10.61
CA ARG A 34 -42.99 7.58 -11.90
C ARG A 34 -42.89 6.11 -12.28
N LYS A 35 -43.27 5.80 -13.52
CA LYS A 35 -43.21 4.46 -14.13
C LYS A 35 -42.00 4.38 -15.08
N THR A 36 -41.16 3.36 -14.93
CA THR A 36 -40.02 3.16 -15.85
C THR A 36 -40.47 2.52 -17.17
N ARG A 37 -39.64 2.57 -18.23
CA ARG A 37 -39.92 1.91 -19.53
C ARG A 37 -40.07 0.39 -19.45
N SER A 38 -39.73 -0.24 -18.33
CA SER A 38 -39.94 -1.67 -18.04
C SER A 38 -41.22 -1.95 -17.23
N GLY A 39 -42.05 -0.94 -16.96
CA GLY A 39 -43.37 -1.10 -16.35
C GLY A 39 -43.41 -1.05 -14.81
N THR A 40 -42.28 -0.95 -14.13
CA THR A 40 -42.20 -0.94 -12.65
C THR A 40 -42.60 0.43 -12.08
N VAL A 41 -43.46 0.44 -11.05
CA VAL A 41 -43.96 1.63 -10.35
C VAL A 41 -43.41 1.64 -8.92
N PHE A 42 -42.83 2.76 -8.48
CA PHE A 42 -42.36 2.95 -7.10
C PHE A 42 -43.31 3.86 -6.31
N ALA A 43 -43.64 3.49 -5.08
CA ALA A 43 -44.48 4.27 -4.17
C ALA A 43 -43.68 5.41 -3.50
N ALA A 44 -44.38 6.50 -3.13
CA ALA A 44 -43.80 7.64 -2.44
C ALA A 44 -43.66 7.35 -0.92
N TRP A 45 -42.48 7.62 -0.37
CA TRP A 45 -42.08 7.30 1.00
C TRP A 45 -42.89 8.06 2.07
N THR A 46 -43.29 7.35 3.14
CA THR A 46 -43.74 7.93 4.42
C THR A 46 -42.55 8.10 5.36
N THR A 47 -42.27 9.33 5.80
CA THR A 47 -41.27 9.63 6.84
C THR A 47 -41.93 9.61 8.22
N ASN A 48 -41.50 8.70 9.11
CA ASN A 48 -41.79 8.81 10.54
C ASN A 48 -40.65 9.59 11.21
N ALA A 49 -40.96 10.74 11.81
CA ALA A 49 -40.02 11.52 12.60
C ALA A 49 -39.87 10.91 14.00
N PHE A 50 -38.64 10.58 14.41
CA PHE A 50 -38.29 10.31 15.80
C PHE A 50 -37.79 11.62 16.43
N ALA A 51 -38.42 12.04 17.53
CA ALA A 51 -37.96 13.15 18.36
C ALA A 51 -37.02 12.61 19.45
N LEU A 52 -35.78 13.10 19.49
CA LEU A 52 -34.83 12.89 20.58
C LEU A 52 -34.89 14.07 21.55
N GLN A 53 -35.10 13.78 22.83
CA GLN A 53 -35.16 14.76 23.90
C GLN A 53 -33.76 14.92 24.51
N ALA A 54 -33.15 16.10 24.34
CA ALA A 54 -31.82 16.40 24.86
C ALA A 54 -31.87 16.67 26.38
N ALA A 55 -31.10 15.92 27.16
CA ALA A 55 -30.76 16.27 28.54
C ALA A 55 -29.48 17.11 28.55
N ALA A 56 -29.45 18.13 29.41
CA ALA A 56 -28.41 19.16 29.46
C ALA A 56 -27.02 18.58 29.82
N PHE A 57 -26.04 18.87 28.98
CA PHE A 57 -24.62 18.54 29.16
C PHE A 57 -23.85 19.83 29.40
N ASP A 58 -23.25 20.00 30.59
CA ASP A 58 -22.51 21.21 30.98
C ASP A 58 -21.00 20.94 30.91
N ILE A 59 -20.31 21.66 30.02
CA ILE A 59 -18.91 21.48 29.63
C ILE A 59 -17.96 22.25 30.57
N ALA A 60 -18.46 23.20 31.36
CA ALA A 60 -17.62 24.07 32.19
C ALA A 60 -16.81 23.35 33.29
N PRO A 61 -17.31 22.30 33.98
CA PRO A 61 -16.53 21.63 35.03
C PRO A 61 -15.38 20.78 34.47
N LEU A 62 -15.56 20.18 33.29
CA LEU A 62 -14.59 19.26 32.66
C LEU A 62 -13.36 19.98 32.10
N LEU A 63 -13.47 21.27 31.81
CA LEU A 63 -12.35 22.12 31.37
C LEU A 63 -11.47 22.59 32.53
N LEU A 64 -12.03 22.72 33.74
CA LEU A 64 -11.27 23.12 34.93
C LEU A 64 -10.41 21.99 35.49
N ASP A 65 -10.88 20.73 35.40
CA ASP A 65 -10.10 19.55 35.80
C ASP A 65 -8.95 19.24 34.85
N ALA A 66 -9.06 19.59 33.55
CA ALA A 66 -8.00 19.37 32.56
C ALA A 66 -6.81 20.33 32.73
N VAL A 67 -7.05 21.56 33.19
CA VAL A 67 -5.99 22.57 33.38
C VAL A 67 -5.20 22.32 34.67
N ALA A 68 -5.79 21.64 35.67
CA ALA A 68 -5.12 21.32 36.93
C ALA A 68 -4.11 20.15 36.81
N ALA A 69 -4.15 19.39 35.71
CA ALA A 69 -3.28 18.22 35.50
C ALA A 69 -1.99 18.53 34.71
N GLU A 70 -1.78 19.77 34.26
CA GLU A 70 -0.61 20.20 33.48
C GLU A 70 0.50 20.90 34.30
N CYS A 71 0.49 20.74 35.63
CA CYS A 71 1.54 21.28 36.50
C CYS A 71 2.07 20.17 37.42
N GLU A 72 3.00 19.36 36.92
CA GLU A 72 4.15 18.83 37.68
C GLU A 72 5.07 18.03 36.74
N ASP A 73 6.16 18.73 36.40
CA ASP A 73 7.54 18.27 36.24
C ASP A 73 8.12 17.77 34.90
N GLN A 74 9.26 18.42 34.64
CA GLN A 74 10.17 18.46 33.51
C GLN A 74 11.37 17.51 33.70
N ASP A 75 12.22 17.50 32.66
CA ASP A 75 13.66 17.16 32.63
C ASP A 75 14.04 15.68 32.41
N ASP A 76 14.50 15.34 31.19
CA ASP A 76 15.94 15.40 30.86
C ASP A 76 16.29 14.88 29.44
N ALA A 77 16.95 15.76 28.69
CA ALA A 77 18.08 15.60 27.75
C ALA A 77 18.15 14.47 26.68
N GLU A 78 18.23 14.94 25.43
CA GLU A 78 18.86 14.44 24.18
C GLU A 78 20.22 13.70 24.32
N PRO A 79 20.67 12.92 23.30
CA PRO A 79 21.55 13.50 22.28
C PRO A 79 21.40 12.99 20.82
N ASP A 80 21.34 13.97 19.91
CA ASP A 80 22.20 14.25 18.74
C ASP A 80 22.13 13.40 17.45
N ASP A 81 21.60 14.06 16.42
CA ASP A 81 22.21 14.37 15.12
C ASP A 81 23.58 13.78 14.74
N ALA A 82 23.62 13.14 13.56
CA ALA A 82 24.84 12.92 12.80
C ALA A 82 24.66 13.44 11.35
N GLU A 83 25.35 14.54 11.06
CA GLU A 83 25.55 15.16 9.73
C GLU A 83 26.57 14.35 8.86
N PRO A 84 26.68 14.66 7.54
CA PRO A 84 26.80 13.69 6.48
C PRO A 84 28.24 13.43 5.99
N GLY A 85 28.49 12.18 5.57
CA GLY A 85 29.66 11.81 4.78
C GLY A 85 29.23 11.34 3.39
N ASP A 86 29.82 11.95 2.37
CA ASP A 86 29.71 11.54 0.96
C ASP A 86 30.13 10.08 0.75
N ALA A 87 29.24 9.26 0.19
CA ALA A 87 29.66 8.03 -0.48
C ALA A 87 28.66 7.59 -1.58
N LEU A 88 29.27 7.32 -2.73
CA LEU A 88 28.69 6.86 -3.97
C LEU A 88 28.40 5.36 -3.85
N ASN A 89 27.16 4.93 -4.15
CA ASN A 89 26.78 3.52 -4.29
C ASN A 89 27.41 2.60 -3.21
N ASP A 90 27.07 2.77 -1.93
CA ASP A 90 27.75 2.09 -0.82
C ASP A 90 27.72 0.55 -0.87
N VAL A 91 28.75 0.01 -1.52
CA VAL A 91 29.72 -0.90 -0.93
C VAL A 91 30.51 -0.13 0.15
N ASP A 92 30.58 -0.68 1.36
CA ASP A 92 31.71 -0.43 2.25
C ASP A 92 32.17 -1.73 2.90
N ASP A 93 33.40 -2.07 2.52
CA ASP A 93 34.22 -3.16 3.02
C ASP A 93 34.83 -2.79 4.38
N VAL A 94 34.64 -3.67 5.36
CA VAL A 94 35.69 -3.97 6.34
C VAL A 94 35.85 -5.49 6.34
N TRP A 95 36.87 -5.98 5.63
CA TRP A 95 37.21 -7.39 5.50
C TRP A 95 37.92 -7.88 6.78
N PRO A 96 37.39 -8.88 7.51
CA PRO A 96 38.20 -9.69 8.43
C PRO A 96 39.14 -10.61 7.61
N PRO A 97 40.27 -11.11 8.16
CA PRO A 97 41.26 -11.90 7.40
C PRO A 97 40.59 -13.06 6.61
N PRO A 98 41.16 -13.44 5.44
CA PRO A 98 40.45 -14.21 4.43
C PRO A 98 39.83 -15.49 5.00
N PRO A 99 38.52 -15.71 4.80
CA PRO A 99 37.92 -17.01 5.06
C PRO A 99 38.51 -18.03 4.09
N LEU A 100 38.59 -19.28 4.54
CA LEU A 100 38.86 -20.45 3.72
C LEU A 100 38.01 -20.41 2.44
N PRO A 101 38.51 -20.94 1.29
CA PRO A 101 37.78 -20.91 0.03
C PRO A 101 36.35 -21.44 0.21
N ASP A 102 35.40 -20.56 -0.06
CA ASP A 102 33.98 -20.80 0.09
C ASP A 102 33.51 -21.81 -0.98
N PRO A 103 32.93 -22.97 -0.63
CA PRO A 103 32.47 -23.97 -1.60
C PRO A 103 31.30 -23.51 -2.47
N TRP A 104 30.86 -22.24 -2.39
CA TRP A 104 29.65 -21.72 -3.05
C TRP A 104 29.90 -20.80 -4.26
N ASN A 105 31.12 -20.74 -4.78
CA ASN A 105 31.40 -20.11 -6.09
C ASN A 105 30.83 -20.92 -7.28
N GLU A 106 30.25 -22.09 -7.06
CA GLU A 106 29.78 -22.98 -8.13
C GLU A 106 28.30 -22.80 -8.51
N VAL A 107 27.55 -21.88 -7.88
CA VAL A 107 26.13 -21.63 -8.21
C VAL A 107 25.98 -20.29 -8.93
N ASP A 108 26.69 -20.11 -10.05
CA ASP A 108 26.36 -19.09 -11.05
C ASP A 108 25.62 -19.77 -12.20
N ASP A 109 24.30 -19.89 -12.07
CA ASP A 109 23.43 -20.58 -13.03
C ASP A 109 23.25 -19.82 -14.37
N LEU A 110 24.05 -18.78 -14.64
CA LEU A 110 23.89 -17.91 -15.80
C LEU A 110 25.11 -17.98 -16.71
N GLN A 111 24.92 -18.63 -17.87
CA GLN A 111 25.94 -18.77 -18.90
C GLN A 111 26.51 -17.42 -19.38
N PRO A 112 27.82 -17.37 -19.73
CA PRO A 112 28.44 -16.16 -20.25
C PRO A 112 27.89 -15.79 -21.63
N ALA A 113 27.89 -14.49 -21.90
CA ALA A 113 27.16 -13.90 -23.01
C ALA A 113 27.94 -13.85 -24.35
N PRO A 114 27.25 -13.83 -25.50
CA PRO A 114 27.76 -13.21 -26.72
C PRO A 114 27.55 -11.68 -26.71
N GLU A 115 28.39 -11.02 -27.51
CA GLU A 115 28.59 -9.57 -27.56
C GLU A 115 27.44 -8.82 -28.27
N HIS A 116 27.21 -7.59 -27.81
CA HIS A 116 26.28 -6.55 -28.27
C HIS A 116 24.85 -6.51 -27.68
N CYS A 117 24.57 -5.43 -26.95
CA CYS A 117 23.21 -4.94 -26.69
C CYS A 117 23.17 -3.44 -27.03
N ALA A 118 22.26 -3.04 -27.92
CA ALA A 118 22.16 -1.68 -28.44
C ALA A 118 21.50 -0.71 -27.43
N ARG A 119 21.98 0.54 -27.38
CA ARG A 119 21.37 1.64 -26.60
C ARG A 119 20.10 2.13 -27.26
N SER A 120 19.03 2.30 -26.47
CA SER A 120 17.75 2.89 -26.90
C SER A 120 17.58 4.30 -26.30
N THR A 121 17.11 5.25 -27.11
CA THR A 121 16.88 6.67 -26.77
C THR A 121 15.41 6.99 -26.46
N ARG A 122 14.58 6.01 -26.06
CA ARG A 122 13.15 6.24 -25.82
C ARG A 122 12.91 7.04 -24.53
N LYS A 123 12.00 8.02 -24.61
CA LYS A 123 11.45 8.74 -23.45
C LYS A 123 10.61 7.79 -22.61
N SER A 124 10.67 7.92 -21.29
CA SER A 124 9.84 7.16 -20.34
C SER A 124 8.35 7.25 -20.71
N PRO A 125 7.56 6.17 -20.51
CA PRO A 125 6.16 6.13 -20.85
C PRO A 125 5.39 7.21 -20.08
N THR A 126 4.47 7.89 -20.77
CA THR A 126 3.63 8.89 -20.13
C THR A 126 2.63 8.25 -19.17
N TYR A 127 2.21 8.98 -18.14
CA TYR A 127 1.20 8.51 -17.18
C TYR A 127 -0.11 8.09 -17.88
N ASP A 128 -0.53 8.80 -18.93
CA ASP A 128 -1.68 8.43 -19.76
C ASP A 128 -1.49 7.10 -20.50
N HIS A 129 -0.26 6.80 -20.95
CA HIS A 129 0.05 5.51 -21.56
C HIS A 129 -0.05 4.37 -20.53
N LEU A 130 0.46 4.57 -19.31
CA LEU A 130 0.34 3.61 -18.21
C LEU A 130 -1.13 3.40 -17.78
N LEU A 131 -1.97 4.44 -17.86
CA LEU A 131 -3.40 4.38 -17.60
C LEU A 131 -4.17 3.55 -18.65
N ALA A 132 -3.70 3.57 -19.91
CA ALA A 132 -4.34 2.90 -21.03
C ALA A 132 -4.03 1.39 -21.11
N THR A 133 -3.24 0.84 -20.18
CA THR A 133 -2.87 -0.59 -20.14
C THR A 133 -4.11 -1.50 -20.11
N GLY A 134 -4.37 -2.22 -21.22
CA GLY A 134 -5.51 -3.12 -21.38
C GLY A 134 -5.84 -3.43 -22.84
N THR A 135 -6.86 -4.26 -23.06
CA THR A 135 -7.33 -4.63 -24.42
C THR A 135 -7.94 -3.39 -25.12
N PRO A 136 -7.64 -3.14 -26.40
CA PRO A 136 -8.23 -2.06 -27.15
C PRO A 136 -9.77 -2.18 -27.17
N LEU A 137 -10.46 -1.15 -26.66
CA LEU A 137 -11.92 -1.06 -26.72
C LEU A 137 -12.32 -0.01 -27.77
N SER A 138 -13.47 -0.20 -28.41
CA SER A 138 -14.02 0.74 -29.38
C SER A 138 -15.14 1.61 -28.78
N GLY A 139 -15.32 2.79 -29.39
CA GLY A 139 -16.51 3.64 -29.18
C GLY A 139 -16.79 4.04 -27.72
N PRO A 140 -18.07 3.98 -27.28
CA PRO A 140 -18.49 4.34 -25.92
C PRO A 140 -17.86 3.49 -24.80
N HIS A 141 -17.48 2.24 -25.09
CA HIS A 141 -16.87 1.35 -24.08
C HIS A 141 -15.46 1.81 -23.70
N ARG A 142 -14.67 2.29 -24.67
CA ARG A 142 -13.35 2.90 -24.43
C ARG A 142 -13.44 4.08 -23.49
N ARG A 143 -14.37 5.01 -23.74
CA ARG A 143 -14.57 6.22 -22.93
C ARG A 143 -14.93 5.87 -21.48
N ARG A 144 -15.85 4.92 -21.29
CA ARG A 144 -16.23 4.44 -19.95
C ARG A 144 -15.07 3.75 -19.23
N ALA A 145 -14.29 2.93 -19.93
CA ALA A 145 -13.12 2.29 -19.35
C ALA A 145 -12.05 3.29 -18.91
N ALA A 146 -11.75 4.28 -19.77
CA ALA A 146 -10.80 5.35 -19.45
C ALA A 146 -11.27 6.21 -18.26
N SER A 147 -12.56 6.57 -18.22
CA SER A 147 -13.14 7.29 -17.08
C SER A 147 -13.01 6.50 -15.77
N ARG A 148 -13.30 5.19 -15.78
CA ARG A 148 -13.09 4.33 -14.61
C ARG A 148 -11.61 4.25 -14.22
N ALA A 149 -10.70 4.12 -15.18
CA ALA A 149 -9.27 4.07 -14.92
C ALA A 149 -8.77 5.36 -14.27
N ARG A 150 -9.21 6.52 -14.76
CA ARG A 150 -8.91 7.83 -14.14
C ARG A 150 -9.50 7.94 -12.73
N LYS A 151 -10.75 7.51 -12.53
CA LYS A 151 -11.37 7.51 -11.19
C LYS A 151 -10.57 6.68 -10.20
N ILE A 152 -10.12 5.49 -10.60
CA ILE A 152 -9.28 4.62 -9.75
C ILE A 152 -7.91 5.24 -9.50
N ALA A 153 -7.31 5.87 -10.51
CA ALA A 153 -5.97 6.45 -10.36
C ALA A 153 -5.94 7.62 -9.39
N HIS A 154 -7.01 8.42 -9.32
CA HIS A 154 -7.10 9.57 -8.42
C HIS A 154 -7.70 9.20 -7.07
N GLY A 155 -8.82 8.48 -7.04
CA GLY A 155 -9.59 8.19 -5.84
C GLY A 155 -9.39 6.79 -5.27
N GLY A 156 -8.45 6.01 -5.80
CA GLY A 156 -8.21 4.65 -5.37
C GLY A 156 -9.29 3.65 -5.80
N HIS A 157 -9.14 2.40 -5.35
CA HIS A 157 -10.15 1.35 -5.55
C HIS A 157 -11.23 1.47 -4.50
N ILE A 158 -12.48 1.23 -4.92
CA ILE A 158 -13.63 1.13 -4.01
C ILE A 158 -14.15 -0.30 -4.12
N PRO A 159 -14.08 -1.11 -3.04
CA PRO A 159 -14.64 -2.44 -3.02
C PRO A 159 -16.15 -2.43 -3.30
N ARG A 160 -16.63 -3.47 -3.99
CA ARG A 160 -18.08 -3.67 -4.18
C ARG A 160 -18.62 -4.52 -3.04
N ALA A 161 -19.87 -4.31 -2.64
CA ALA A 161 -20.56 -5.17 -1.68
C ALA A 161 -20.49 -6.66 -2.05
N SER A 162 -20.63 -6.98 -3.35
CA SER A 162 -20.49 -8.37 -3.83
C SER A 162 -19.07 -8.94 -3.67
N THR A 163 -18.03 -8.10 -3.72
CA THR A 163 -16.65 -8.51 -3.46
C THR A 163 -16.44 -8.81 -1.98
N LEU A 164 -16.97 -7.97 -1.07
CA LEU A 164 -16.96 -8.21 0.38
C LEU A 164 -17.66 -9.53 0.72
N SER A 165 -18.88 -9.74 0.22
CA SER A 165 -19.65 -10.97 0.44
C SER A 165 -18.95 -12.23 -0.09
N LYS A 166 -18.16 -12.10 -1.16
CA LYS A 166 -17.47 -13.24 -1.78
C LYS A 166 -16.12 -13.56 -1.15
N HIS A 167 -15.37 -12.56 -0.71
CA HIS A 167 -13.97 -12.73 -0.31
C HIS A 167 -13.70 -12.45 1.16
N VAL A 168 -14.51 -11.60 1.81
CA VAL A 168 -14.35 -11.25 3.23
C VAL A 168 -15.29 -12.08 4.10
N ALA A 169 -16.57 -12.18 3.74
CA ALA A 169 -17.55 -12.94 4.53
C ALA A 169 -17.21 -14.44 4.75
N PRO A 170 -16.67 -15.18 3.76
CA PRO A 170 -16.27 -16.57 3.98
C PRO A 170 -14.83 -16.71 4.49
N ALA A 171 -14.11 -15.61 4.72
CA ALA A 171 -12.71 -15.68 5.14
C ALA A 171 -12.60 -16.10 6.60
N HIS A 172 -11.63 -16.96 6.88
CA HIS A 172 -11.34 -17.45 8.22
C HIS A 172 -10.00 -16.89 8.68
N PRO A 173 -9.98 -16.00 9.69
CA PRO A 173 -8.74 -15.43 10.19
C PRO A 173 -7.79 -16.47 10.78
N ILE A 174 -6.52 -16.36 10.44
CA ILE A 174 -5.43 -16.99 11.18
C ILE A 174 -5.24 -16.14 12.43
N ARG A 175 -5.61 -16.69 13.59
CA ARG A 175 -5.38 -16.05 14.88
C ARG A 175 -4.02 -16.49 15.41
N VAL A 176 -3.22 -15.52 15.85
CA VAL A 176 -1.93 -15.76 16.51
C VAL A 176 -2.08 -15.37 17.98
N PRO A 177 -2.41 -16.31 18.89
CA PRO A 177 -2.91 -15.98 20.24
C PRO A 177 -1.91 -15.25 21.14
N THR A 178 -0.62 -15.32 20.82
CA THR A 178 0.46 -14.69 21.60
C THR A 178 1.00 -13.42 20.95
N PHE A 179 0.37 -12.95 19.88
CA PHE A 179 0.87 -11.82 19.10
C PHE A 179 -0.06 -10.63 19.21
N ASN A 180 0.42 -9.56 19.82
CA ASN A 180 -0.22 -8.25 19.79
C ASN A 180 0.55 -7.34 18.85
N ALA A 181 -0.15 -6.76 17.88
CA ALA A 181 0.51 -5.92 16.90
C ALA A 181 1.02 -4.58 17.46
N THR A 182 0.62 -4.19 18.69
CA THR A 182 1.24 -3.04 19.39
C THR A 182 2.72 -3.25 19.68
N ASP A 183 3.14 -4.51 19.83
CA ASP A 183 4.50 -4.89 20.25
C ASP A 183 5.48 -4.89 19.07
N LEU A 184 4.98 -4.62 17.86
CA LEU A 184 5.78 -4.57 16.66
C LEU A 184 6.78 -3.38 16.68
N PRO A 185 8.00 -3.57 16.16
CA PRO A 185 9.09 -2.60 16.31
C PRO A 185 8.91 -1.37 15.40
N SER A 186 8.15 -0.38 15.83
CA SER A 186 8.05 0.94 15.17
C SER A 186 9.01 1.95 15.81
N ALA A 187 9.73 2.73 15.00
CA ALA A 187 10.50 3.85 15.53
C ALA A 187 9.55 4.96 16.01
N ARG A 188 10.07 5.84 16.87
CA ARG A 188 9.36 7.04 17.34
C ARG A 188 8.82 7.84 16.15
N GLY A 189 7.54 8.20 16.19
CA GLY A 189 6.86 8.86 15.09
C GLY A 189 6.39 7.98 13.94
N ALA A 190 6.64 6.66 13.96
CA ALA A 190 6.03 5.69 13.06
C ALA A 190 6.18 5.98 11.55
N TYR A 191 7.34 6.49 11.12
CA TYR A 191 7.73 6.63 9.70
C TYR A 191 8.82 5.65 9.26
N ALA A 192 9.37 4.88 10.20
CA ALA A 192 10.32 3.80 9.96
C ALA A 192 10.19 2.77 11.09
N ALA A 193 10.60 1.54 10.84
CA ALA A 193 10.66 0.52 11.89
C ALA A 193 12.02 0.57 12.61
N VAL A 194 12.05 0.05 13.83
CA VAL A 194 13.30 -0.07 14.58
C VAL A 194 14.20 -1.08 13.89
N VAL A 195 15.45 -0.68 13.77
CA VAL A 195 16.49 -1.51 13.19
C VAL A 195 17.03 -2.43 14.29
N GLU A 196 16.75 -3.74 14.21
CA GLU A 196 17.28 -4.74 15.15
C GLU A 196 18.82 -4.64 15.29
N GLN A 197 19.35 -4.98 16.48
CA GLN A 197 20.78 -4.89 16.78
C GLN A 197 21.62 -5.73 15.80
N LYS A 198 22.90 -5.38 15.62
CA LYS A 198 23.82 -5.99 14.62
C LYS A 198 23.86 -7.54 14.67
N ILE A 199 23.64 -8.17 15.81
CA ILE A 199 23.64 -9.64 15.96
C ILE A 199 22.36 -10.28 15.38
N GLU A 200 21.22 -9.59 15.47
CA GLU A 200 19.92 -10.05 14.94
C GLU A 200 19.68 -9.63 13.47
N LYS A 201 20.31 -8.52 13.06
CA LYS A 201 20.40 -8.04 11.66
C LYS A 201 20.91 -9.10 10.69
N TYR A 202 21.59 -10.13 11.20
CA TYR A 202 22.39 -11.06 10.44
C TYR A 202 22.21 -12.51 10.90
N GLY A 203 20.98 -13.02 10.84
CA GLY A 203 20.74 -14.44 10.49
C GLY A 203 21.22 -14.77 9.06
N ARG A 204 22.36 -14.19 8.66
CA ARG A 204 22.91 -13.92 7.33
C ARG A 204 22.95 -15.20 6.52
N THR A 205 22.45 -15.12 5.30
CA THR A 205 22.58 -16.13 4.24
C THR A 205 22.05 -17.53 4.53
N LYS A 206 21.43 -17.78 5.69
CA LYS A 206 20.97 -19.12 6.03
C LYS A 206 19.73 -19.50 5.22
N ARG A 207 19.93 -20.48 4.33
CA ARG A 207 18.86 -21.28 3.75
C ARG A 207 18.11 -22.00 4.88
N ARG A 208 16.80 -21.81 4.95
CA ARG A 208 15.91 -22.52 5.87
C ARG A 208 15.15 -23.61 5.13
N SER A 209 14.76 -24.65 5.84
CA SER A 209 13.79 -25.64 5.37
C SER A 209 12.51 -25.60 6.21
N VAL A 210 11.40 -26.09 5.66
CA VAL A 210 10.14 -26.16 6.39
C VAL A 210 10.26 -27.07 7.63
N ALA A 211 10.94 -28.22 7.48
CA ALA A 211 11.18 -29.15 8.59
C ALA A 211 11.97 -28.50 9.74
N GLU A 212 12.99 -27.71 9.43
CA GLU A 212 13.75 -26.95 10.44
C GLU A 212 12.84 -25.97 11.18
N LEU A 213 12.02 -25.20 10.44
CA LEU A 213 11.13 -24.20 11.03
C LEU A 213 10.08 -24.85 11.94
N ILE A 214 9.50 -25.97 11.52
CA ILE A 214 8.57 -26.76 12.37
C ILE A 214 9.28 -27.20 13.66
N GLY A 215 10.53 -27.67 13.56
CA GLY A 215 11.35 -28.00 14.74
C GLY A 215 11.63 -26.82 15.67
N LEU A 216 11.61 -25.58 15.14
CA LEU A 216 11.71 -24.33 15.91
C LEU A 216 10.36 -23.82 16.44
N GLY A 217 9.29 -24.62 16.31
CA GLY A 217 7.95 -24.30 16.77
C GLY A 217 7.17 -23.38 15.83
N PHE A 218 7.54 -23.31 14.55
CA PHE A 218 6.72 -22.62 13.54
C PHE A 218 5.51 -23.48 13.17
N GLN A 219 4.36 -22.83 13.00
CA GLN A 219 3.17 -23.46 12.46
C GLN A 219 3.20 -23.40 10.93
N LEU A 220 3.05 -24.57 10.29
CA LEU A 220 2.81 -24.66 8.86
C LEU A 220 1.36 -24.24 8.55
N VAL A 221 1.22 -23.24 7.70
CA VAL A 221 -0.05 -22.78 7.15
C VAL A 221 -0.16 -23.32 5.74
N GLN A 222 -0.92 -24.41 5.58
CA GLN A 222 -1.31 -24.91 4.26
C GLN A 222 -2.28 -23.93 3.62
N TRP A 223 -1.93 -23.45 2.43
CA TRP A 223 -2.69 -22.40 1.77
C TRP A 223 -2.73 -22.61 0.26
N ASP A 224 -3.96 -22.71 -0.26
CA ASP A 224 -4.23 -22.87 -1.69
C ASP A 224 -3.79 -21.66 -2.54
N GLY A 225 -3.53 -20.51 -1.90
CA GLY A 225 -3.22 -19.25 -2.54
C GLY A 225 -4.37 -18.66 -3.35
N VAL A 226 -5.60 -19.14 -3.15
CA VAL A 226 -6.81 -18.69 -3.84
C VAL A 226 -7.76 -18.05 -2.85
N SER A 227 -8.06 -18.76 -1.75
CA SER A 227 -9.00 -18.32 -0.73
C SER A 227 -8.34 -17.33 0.22
N ALA A 228 -8.98 -16.21 0.53
CA ALA A 228 -8.37 -15.22 1.40
C ALA A 228 -8.32 -15.70 2.85
N ARG A 229 -7.17 -15.51 3.52
CA ARG A 229 -6.95 -15.80 4.94
C ARG A 229 -6.34 -14.57 5.62
N PRO A 230 -7.14 -13.68 6.22
CA PRO A 230 -6.61 -12.57 7.01
C PRO A 230 -5.83 -13.11 8.22
N ILE A 231 -4.86 -12.34 8.71
CA ILE A 231 -4.11 -12.65 9.92
C ILE A 231 -4.48 -11.60 10.95
N ALA A 232 -5.00 -12.05 12.09
CA ALA A 232 -5.51 -11.19 13.14
C ALA A 232 -4.65 -11.32 14.41
N ASP A 233 -4.43 -10.18 15.06
CA ASP A 233 -3.77 -10.11 16.37
C ASP A 233 -4.74 -10.52 17.50
N THR A 234 -4.26 -10.47 18.74
CA THR A 234 -5.05 -10.78 19.96
C THR A 234 -6.29 -9.90 20.13
N SER A 235 -6.28 -8.68 19.58
CA SER A 235 -7.39 -7.73 19.64
C SER A 235 -8.36 -7.90 18.46
N GLY A 236 -8.14 -8.88 17.58
CA GLY A 236 -8.97 -9.12 16.40
C GLY A 236 -8.69 -8.17 15.22
N ARG A 237 -7.65 -7.32 15.31
CA ARG A 237 -7.25 -6.42 14.22
C ARG A 237 -6.57 -7.23 13.14
N ILE A 238 -7.03 -7.06 11.91
CA ILE A 238 -6.41 -7.65 10.72
C ILE A 238 -5.20 -6.78 10.38
N PHE A 239 -4.01 -7.24 10.75
CA PHE A 239 -2.76 -6.53 10.47
C PHE A 239 -2.09 -7.03 9.19
N ALA A 240 -2.47 -8.20 8.66
CA ALA A 240 -1.97 -8.72 7.39
C ALA A 240 -3.05 -9.58 6.70
N ALA A 241 -2.92 -9.78 5.39
CA ALA A 241 -3.86 -10.59 4.63
C ALA A 241 -3.16 -11.47 3.60
N LEU A 242 -3.30 -12.80 3.74
CA LEU A 242 -3.08 -13.74 2.65
C LEU A 242 -4.26 -13.60 1.67
N ALA A 243 -4.13 -12.67 0.74
CA ALA A 243 -5.21 -12.18 -0.11
C ALA A 243 -5.67 -13.16 -1.21
N GLY A 244 -4.79 -14.08 -1.59
CA GLY A 244 -5.07 -15.11 -2.58
C GLY A 244 -4.97 -14.59 -4.01
N GLN A 245 -5.93 -14.97 -4.83
CA GLN A 245 -5.97 -14.68 -6.27
C GLN A 245 -7.36 -14.15 -6.65
N PRO A 246 -7.47 -13.30 -7.68
CA PRO A 246 -8.78 -12.94 -8.20
C PRO A 246 -9.43 -14.17 -8.83
N ASP A 247 -10.75 -14.30 -8.64
CA ASP A 247 -11.54 -15.35 -9.29
C ASP A 247 -11.70 -15.04 -10.79
N ASN A 248 -10.66 -15.39 -11.54
CA ASN A 248 -10.58 -15.20 -12.98
C ASN A 248 -9.67 -16.27 -13.57
N HIS A 249 -10.22 -17.09 -14.47
CA HIS A 249 -9.51 -18.21 -15.09
C HIS A 249 -8.25 -17.80 -15.88
N GLU A 250 -8.16 -16.56 -16.38
CA GLU A 250 -6.97 -16.05 -17.07
C GLU A 250 -5.88 -15.56 -16.12
N TRP A 251 -6.13 -15.50 -14.81
CA TRP A 251 -5.18 -14.94 -13.84
C TRP A 251 -3.85 -15.69 -13.84
N ARG A 252 -3.89 -17.02 -13.73
CA ARG A 252 -2.67 -17.84 -13.73
C ARG A 252 -1.89 -17.68 -15.02
N THR A 253 -2.57 -17.59 -16.16
CA THR A 253 -1.92 -17.33 -17.45
C THR A 253 -1.30 -15.93 -17.51
N ALA A 254 -1.96 -14.91 -16.97
CA ALA A 254 -1.42 -13.56 -16.86
C ALA A 254 -0.16 -13.53 -15.98
N VAL A 255 -0.20 -14.18 -14.82
CA VAL A 255 0.96 -14.29 -13.92
C VAL A 255 2.11 -15.05 -14.58
N SER A 256 1.83 -16.13 -15.32
CA SER A 256 2.86 -16.85 -16.08
C SER A 256 3.50 -15.95 -17.15
N ARG A 257 2.71 -15.17 -17.90
CA ARG A 257 3.27 -14.22 -18.88
C ARG A 257 4.08 -13.11 -18.21
N ALA A 258 3.62 -12.60 -17.07
CA ALA A 258 4.37 -11.61 -16.29
C ALA A 258 5.72 -12.19 -15.82
N TYR A 259 5.72 -13.43 -15.34
CA TYR A 259 6.94 -14.16 -14.98
C TYR A 259 7.88 -14.31 -16.17
N ASP A 260 7.38 -14.81 -17.31
CA ASP A 260 8.19 -15.03 -18.50
C ASP A 260 8.86 -13.74 -18.98
N VAL A 261 8.14 -12.61 -18.96
CA VAL A 261 8.71 -11.30 -19.31
C VAL A 261 9.78 -10.87 -18.31
N VAL A 262 9.53 -10.95 -16.99
CA VAL A 262 10.55 -10.61 -15.98
C VAL A 262 11.80 -11.48 -16.13
N LYS A 263 11.62 -12.78 -16.40
CA LYS A 263 12.72 -13.72 -16.62
C LYS A 263 13.54 -13.36 -17.86
N GLN A 264 12.88 -13.10 -18.99
CA GLN A 264 13.53 -12.72 -20.25
C GLN A 264 14.30 -11.40 -20.10
N GLU A 265 13.66 -10.39 -19.52
CA GLU A 265 14.28 -9.09 -19.26
C GLU A 265 15.47 -9.21 -18.31
N GLY A 266 15.33 -9.99 -17.23
CA GLY A 266 16.42 -10.22 -16.28
C GLY A 266 17.64 -10.91 -16.90
N ALA A 267 17.40 -11.92 -17.75
CA ALA A 267 18.47 -12.60 -18.49
C ALA A 267 19.16 -11.64 -19.48
N ALA A 268 18.40 -10.81 -20.18
CA ALA A 268 18.93 -9.83 -21.12
C ALA A 268 19.71 -8.69 -20.44
N ALA A 269 19.37 -8.35 -19.18
CA ALA A 269 19.96 -7.25 -18.45
C ALA A 269 21.44 -7.47 -18.05
N LYS A 270 21.89 -8.73 -17.96
CA LYS A 270 23.27 -9.11 -17.60
C LYS A 270 23.77 -8.33 -16.36
N PHE A 271 23.05 -8.47 -15.25
CA PHE A 271 23.36 -7.75 -14.02
C PHE A 271 24.78 -8.06 -13.50
N PRO A 272 25.57 -7.02 -13.13
CA PRO A 272 26.88 -7.23 -12.54
C PRO A 272 26.76 -7.92 -11.16
N ALA A 273 27.87 -8.51 -10.69
CA ALA A 273 27.86 -9.37 -9.50
C ALA A 273 27.49 -8.61 -8.20
N ASP A 274 27.88 -7.35 -8.10
CA ASP A 274 27.53 -6.43 -7.03
C ASP A 274 26.01 -6.17 -6.95
N MET A 275 25.32 -6.06 -8.09
CA MET A 275 23.87 -5.94 -8.14
C MET A 275 23.14 -7.24 -7.77
N ARG A 276 23.82 -8.39 -7.85
CA ARG A 276 23.27 -9.72 -7.53
C ARG A 276 23.46 -10.11 -6.06
N LYS A 277 24.20 -9.34 -5.27
CA LYS A 277 24.48 -9.63 -3.86
C LYS A 277 24.07 -8.46 -2.99
N HIS A 278 23.02 -8.64 -2.17
CA HIS A 278 22.58 -7.60 -1.26
C HIS A 278 22.07 -8.18 0.06
N ARG A 279 21.80 -7.29 1.03
CA ARG A 279 21.39 -7.66 2.40
C ARG A 279 20.17 -8.59 2.51
N ARG A 280 19.37 -8.70 1.47
CA ARG A 280 18.12 -9.48 1.45
C ARG A 280 18.24 -10.79 0.68
N GLY A 281 19.32 -11.02 -0.08
CA GLY A 281 19.46 -12.24 -0.87
C GLY A 281 20.54 -12.16 -1.96
N LEU A 282 20.66 -13.26 -2.69
CA LEU A 282 21.58 -13.42 -3.82
C LEU A 282 20.79 -13.42 -5.13
N PHE A 283 20.27 -12.27 -5.50
CA PHE A 283 19.55 -12.05 -6.76
C PHE A 283 19.64 -10.58 -7.14
N ALA A 284 19.30 -10.25 -8.39
CA ALA A 284 19.25 -8.85 -8.83
C ALA A 284 17.88 -8.24 -8.53
N VAL A 285 17.86 -6.97 -8.12
CA VAL A 285 16.63 -6.23 -7.85
C VAL A 285 16.67 -4.85 -8.52
N ILE A 286 15.58 -4.46 -9.18
CA ILE A 286 15.37 -3.08 -9.62
C ILE A 286 14.15 -2.52 -8.89
N ASN A 287 14.39 -1.46 -8.10
CA ASN A 287 13.33 -0.65 -7.52
C ASN A 287 12.93 0.46 -8.49
N VAL A 288 11.62 0.71 -8.59
CA VAL A 288 11.03 1.73 -9.48
C VAL A 288 10.03 2.57 -8.70
N GLY A 289 9.76 3.78 -9.20
CA GLY A 289 8.80 4.71 -8.59
C GLY A 289 9.48 5.77 -7.76
N LEU A 290 8.86 6.13 -6.64
CA LEU A 290 9.28 7.26 -5.83
C LEU A 290 10.17 6.79 -4.68
N SER A 291 11.12 7.63 -4.30
CA SER A 291 11.97 7.43 -3.12
C SER A 291 12.18 8.74 -2.39
N TYR A 292 12.46 8.65 -1.10
CA TYR A 292 12.83 9.82 -0.30
C TYR A 292 13.77 9.40 0.84
N GLY A 293 14.83 10.18 1.04
CA GLY A 293 15.98 9.88 1.89
C GLY A 293 17.30 10.27 1.22
N LYS A 294 18.44 9.86 1.80
CA LYS A 294 19.80 10.08 1.26
C LYS A 294 20.17 11.55 1.00
N GLY A 295 19.83 12.44 1.93
CA GLY A 295 20.14 13.87 1.83
C GLY A 295 19.29 14.66 0.82
N HIS A 296 18.34 14.04 0.14
CA HIS A 296 17.39 14.79 -0.68
C HIS A 296 16.43 15.61 0.18
N LYS A 297 16.13 16.83 -0.25
CA LYS A 297 15.18 17.74 0.43
C LYS A 297 13.70 17.40 0.14
N ALA A 298 13.43 16.74 -0.97
CA ALA A 298 12.08 16.32 -1.37
C ALA A 298 12.10 14.91 -2.00
N PRO A 299 10.95 14.22 -2.08
CA PRO A 299 10.83 12.97 -2.81
C PRO A 299 11.31 13.08 -4.26
N THR A 300 11.92 12.01 -4.77
CA THR A 300 12.47 11.93 -6.14
C THR A 300 12.02 10.67 -6.86
N GLN A 301 12.09 10.69 -8.19
CA GLN A 301 11.89 9.51 -9.02
C GLN A 301 13.17 8.67 -9.03
N LEU A 302 13.06 7.36 -8.78
CA LEU A 302 14.18 6.43 -8.90
C LEU A 302 14.67 6.36 -10.35
N ASP A 303 15.97 6.58 -10.54
CA ASP A 303 16.63 6.46 -11.83
C ASP A 303 17.11 5.02 -12.07
N ALA A 304 16.52 4.37 -13.07
CA ALA A 304 16.90 3.03 -13.51
C ALA A 304 18.19 3.00 -14.36
N LYS A 305 18.78 4.16 -14.65
CA LYS A 305 20.03 4.33 -15.42
C LYS A 305 19.99 3.53 -16.72
N ILE A 306 20.98 2.66 -16.94
CA ILE A 306 21.10 1.80 -18.13
C ILE A 306 19.93 0.82 -18.29
N TYR A 307 19.17 0.54 -17.22
CA TYR A 307 18.02 -0.37 -17.22
C TYR A 307 16.69 0.33 -17.50
N ALA A 308 16.67 1.65 -17.74
CA ALA A 308 15.44 2.38 -18.03
C ALA A 308 14.59 1.76 -19.16
N PRO A 309 15.16 1.32 -20.32
CA PRO A 309 14.34 0.70 -21.36
C PRO A 309 13.69 -0.62 -20.94
N LEU A 310 14.35 -1.40 -20.08
CA LEU A 310 13.80 -2.62 -19.50
C LEU A 310 12.67 -2.29 -18.54
N VAL A 311 12.89 -1.32 -17.65
CA VAL A 311 11.89 -0.86 -16.70
C VAL A 311 10.64 -0.37 -17.43
N ASP A 312 10.79 0.39 -18.50
CA ASP A 312 9.67 0.87 -19.31
C ASP A 312 8.83 -0.28 -19.87
N ARG A 313 9.46 -1.36 -20.33
CA ARG A 313 8.76 -2.57 -20.81
C ARG A 313 8.00 -3.28 -19.69
N LEU A 314 8.59 -3.38 -18.50
CA LEU A 314 7.93 -3.97 -17.34
C LEU A 314 6.73 -3.14 -16.86
N LEU A 315 6.88 -1.81 -16.78
CA LEU A 315 5.82 -0.90 -16.34
C LEU A 315 4.66 -0.80 -17.32
N THR A 316 4.93 -0.93 -18.63
CA THR A 316 3.91 -0.92 -19.67
C THR A 316 3.26 -2.29 -19.92
N ASN A 317 3.79 -3.36 -19.31
CA ASN A 317 3.23 -4.70 -19.46
C ASN A 317 1.86 -4.81 -18.78
N LYS A 318 0.84 -5.18 -19.55
CA LYS A 318 -0.56 -5.28 -19.08
C LYS A 318 -0.76 -6.32 -17.96
N ASP A 319 0.00 -7.41 -17.95
CA ASP A 319 -0.16 -8.49 -16.98
C ASP A 319 0.48 -8.10 -15.64
N ILE A 320 1.64 -7.43 -15.67
CA ILE A 320 2.26 -6.82 -14.47
C ILE A 320 1.36 -5.70 -13.93
N ALA A 321 0.85 -4.81 -14.79
CA ALA A 321 -0.09 -3.77 -14.36
C ALA A 321 -1.38 -4.37 -13.75
N ARG A 322 -1.85 -5.52 -14.27
CA ARG A 322 -3.00 -6.25 -13.71
C ARG A 322 -2.67 -6.77 -12.30
N MET A 323 -1.48 -7.31 -12.07
CA MET A 323 -1.00 -7.71 -10.74
C MET A 323 -0.94 -6.53 -9.78
N ALA A 324 -0.35 -5.41 -10.22
CA ALA A 324 -0.26 -4.19 -9.42
C ALA A 324 -1.63 -3.67 -8.98
N ASN A 325 -2.59 -3.64 -9.91
CA ASN A 325 -3.96 -3.21 -9.63
C ASN A 325 -4.68 -4.15 -8.65
N PHE A 326 -4.47 -5.46 -8.77
CA PHE A 326 -5.07 -6.44 -7.85
C PHE A 326 -4.60 -6.23 -6.42
N ALA A 327 -3.31 -5.95 -6.21
CA ALA A 327 -2.78 -5.64 -4.90
C ALA A 327 -3.42 -4.40 -4.27
N SER A 328 -3.51 -3.31 -5.01
CA SER A 328 -4.14 -2.06 -4.55
C SER A 328 -5.65 -2.23 -4.28
N ALA A 329 -6.36 -2.98 -5.12
CA ALA A 329 -7.77 -3.30 -4.90
C ALA A 329 -8.00 -4.15 -3.65
N THR A 330 -7.10 -5.10 -3.40
CA THR A 330 -7.19 -5.98 -2.23
C THR A 330 -6.79 -5.26 -0.95
N PHE A 331 -5.88 -4.28 -1.03
CA PHE A 331 -5.60 -3.38 0.08
C PHE A 331 -6.85 -2.58 0.44
N ALA A 332 -7.52 -1.96 -0.53
CA ALA A 332 -8.79 -1.25 -0.28
C ALA A 332 -9.87 -2.14 0.34
N LEU A 333 -9.87 -3.45 0.04
CA LEU A 333 -10.82 -4.42 0.58
C LEU A 333 -10.57 -4.74 2.07
N TRP A 334 -9.31 -4.96 2.45
CA TRP A 334 -8.95 -5.48 3.78
C TRP A 334 -8.57 -4.41 4.79
N ALA A 335 -8.16 -3.23 4.34
CA ALA A 335 -7.85 -2.09 5.20
C ALA A 335 -8.28 -0.78 4.53
N PRO A 336 -9.60 -0.54 4.36
CA PRO A 336 -10.13 0.62 3.64
C PRO A 336 -9.68 1.97 4.22
N ARG A 337 -9.58 2.10 5.55
CA ARG A 337 -9.10 3.34 6.20
C ARG A 337 -7.63 3.61 5.87
N LEU A 338 -6.77 2.60 6.01
CA LEU A 338 -5.36 2.72 5.65
C LEU A 338 -5.16 2.92 4.13
N HIS A 339 -5.99 2.32 3.30
CA HIS A 339 -5.95 2.55 1.85
C HIS A 339 -6.31 4.00 1.50
N ALA A 340 -7.36 4.55 2.12
CA ALA A 340 -7.73 5.96 1.99
C ALA A 340 -6.59 6.89 2.44
N TYR A 341 -5.92 6.57 3.56
CA TYR A 341 -4.72 7.29 4.01
C TYR A 341 -3.66 7.35 2.90
N TYR A 342 -3.37 6.25 2.20
CA TYR A 342 -2.45 6.26 1.05
C TYR A 342 -2.99 7.09 -0.13
N VAL A 343 -4.29 7.03 -0.43
CA VAL A 343 -4.90 7.80 -1.53
C VAL A 343 -4.75 9.31 -1.27
N ASP A 344 -5.05 9.76 -0.06
CA ASP A 344 -4.97 11.18 0.32
C ASP A 344 -3.54 11.70 0.24
N HIS A 345 -2.57 10.95 0.75
CA HIS A 345 -1.15 11.31 0.67
C HIS A 345 -0.65 11.36 -0.77
N ASN A 346 -1.10 10.44 -1.62
CA ASN A 346 -0.76 10.47 -3.04
C ASN A 346 -1.37 11.69 -3.76
N ALA A 347 -2.58 12.11 -3.38
CA ALA A 347 -3.18 13.32 -3.93
C ALA A 347 -2.37 14.57 -3.54
N GLN A 348 -1.95 14.68 -2.28
CA GLN A 348 -1.06 15.75 -1.80
C GLN A 348 0.29 15.73 -2.53
N LEU A 349 0.90 14.55 -2.66
CA LEU A 349 2.18 14.38 -3.36
C LEU A 349 2.08 14.81 -4.82
N THR A 350 1.01 14.43 -5.52
CA THR A 350 0.77 14.82 -6.92
C THR A 350 0.54 16.32 -7.05
N ALA A 351 -0.18 16.94 -6.10
CA ALA A 351 -0.42 18.38 -6.10
C ALA A 351 0.88 19.18 -5.92
N ARG A 352 1.79 18.71 -5.05
CA ARG A 352 3.07 19.37 -4.76
C ARG A 352 4.14 19.08 -5.81
N LEU A 353 4.22 17.84 -6.27
CA LEU A 353 5.27 17.33 -7.17
C LEU A 353 4.64 16.66 -8.41
N PRO A 354 3.97 17.42 -9.30
CA PRO A 354 3.21 16.86 -10.43
C PRO A 354 4.09 16.18 -11.50
N HIS A 355 5.41 16.36 -11.43
CA HIS A 355 6.37 15.72 -12.32
C HIS A 355 6.72 14.29 -11.88
N LEU A 356 6.43 13.91 -10.63
CA LEU A 356 6.67 12.57 -10.10
C LEU A 356 5.53 11.62 -10.47
N GLN A 357 5.87 10.37 -10.77
CA GLN A 357 4.90 9.38 -11.20
C GLN A 357 5.06 8.05 -10.46
N ARG A 358 3.94 7.58 -9.89
CA ARG A 358 3.86 6.22 -9.36
C ARG A 358 4.06 5.20 -10.49
N PRO A 359 4.70 4.04 -10.23
CA PRO A 359 4.94 3.00 -11.23
C PRO A 359 3.66 2.52 -11.95
N PHE A 360 2.56 2.40 -11.19
CA PHE A 360 1.28 1.95 -11.70
C PHE A 360 0.19 2.94 -11.29
N PRO A 361 -0.44 3.67 -12.23
CA PRO A 361 -1.38 4.73 -11.92
C PRO A 361 -2.56 4.32 -11.05
N LYS A 362 -3.04 3.07 -11.22
CA LYS A 362 -4.16 2.47 -10.49
C LYS A 362 -3.71 1.71 -9.22
N SER A 363 -2.45 1.85 -8.83
CA SER A 363 -1.93 1.35 -7.56
C SER A 363 -1.70 2.49 -6.57
N VAL A 364 -1.98 2.26 -5.29
CA VAL A 364 -1.73 3.26 -4.24
C VAL A 364 -0.27 3.31 -3.80
N PHE A 365 0.52 2.30 -4.15
CA PHE A 365 1.92 2.23 -3.78
C PHE A 365 2.76 3.19 -4.62
N ALA A 366 3.60 3.99 -3.95
CA ALA A 366 4.51 4.92 -4.62
C ALA A 366 5.70 4.22 -5.30
N SER A 367 6.01 2.99 -4.90
CA SER A 367 7.20 2.27 -5.35
C SER A 367 6.88 0.79 -5.60
N ALA A 368 7.70 0.14 -6.45
CA ALA A 368 7.66 -1.29 -6.69
C ALA A 368 9.06 -1.86 -6.84
N ALA A 369 9.23 -3.18 -6.63
CA ALA A 369 10.47 -3.88 -6.94
C ALA A 369 10.22 -5.11 -7.80
N PHE A 370 11.08 -5.26 -8.80
CA PHE A 370 11.21 -6.47 -9.60
C PHE A 370 12.42 -7.24 -9.11
N ASN A 371 12.19 -8.45 -8.61
CA ASN A 371 13.27 -9.38 -8.27
C ASN A 371 13.55 -10.25 -9.50
N PHE A 372 14.81 -10.35 -9.91
CA PHE A 372 15.23 -11.04 -11.13
C PHE A 372 16.01 -12.31 -10.79
N GLY A 373 15.73 -13.37 -11.55
CA GLY A 373 16.33 -14.69 -11.37
C GLY A 373 15.25 -15.78 -11.38
N SER A 374 15.66 -17.02 -11.66
CA SER A 374 14.80 -18.20 -11.62
C SER A 374 14.73 -18.83 -10.22
N SER A 375 15.67 -18.55 -9.31
CA SER A 375 15.69 -19.11 -7.96
C SER A 375 15.77 -18.01 -6.90
N VAL A 376 14.82 -17.07 -6.94
CA VAL A 376 14.81 -15.93 -6.02
C VAL A 376 14.24 -16.38 -4.68
N TRP A 377 15.10 -16.26 -3.65
CA TRP A 377 14.70 -16.35 -2.27
C TRP A 377 15.42 -15.30 -1.41
N THR A 378 14.85 -14.99 -0.26
CA THR A 378 15.34 -13.91 0.60
C THR A 378 15.81 -14.41 1.95
N PHE A 379 16.81 -13.74 2.51
CA PHE A 379 17.21 -13.90 3.91
C PHE A 379 16.18 -13.25 4.86
N LYS A 380 16.23 -13.57 6.17
CA LYS A 380 15.40 -12.87 7.18
C LYS A 380 15.69 -11.38 7.13
N HIS A 381 14.66 -10.56 6.95
CA HIS A 381 14.79 -9.11 6.95
C HIS A 381 13.49 -8.40 7.33
N ARG A 382 13.61 -7.10 7.60
CA ARG A 382 12.53 -6.12 7.62
C ARG A 382 12.82 -5.02 6.61
N ASP A 383 11.76 -4.46 6.03
CA ASP A 383 11.86 -3.32 5.14
C ASP A 383 11.72 -2.03 5.93
N VAL A 384 12.67 -1.78 6.83
CA VAL A 384 12.57 -0.76 7.89
C VAL A 384 12.27 0.67 7.41
N CYS A 385 12.50 0.98 6.14
CA CYS A 385 12.20 2.30 5.56
C CYS A 385 10.75 2.45 5.07
N ASN A 386 9.98 1.36 4.98
CA ASN A 386 8.57 1.41 4.63
C ASN A 386 7.75 1.94 5.81
N LEU A 387 6.54 2.43 5.53
CA LEU A 387 5.62 2.90 6.57
C LEU A 387 5.30 1.75 7.56
N PRO A 388 5.61 1.88 8.87
CA PRO A 388 5.44 0.83 9.89
C PRO A 388 4.06 0.18 9.99
N PHE A 389 3.01 1.00 10.06
CA PHE A 389 1.62 0.54 10.06
C PHE A 389 1.06 0.40 8.64
N GLY A 390 1.82 0.84 7.64
CA GLY A 390 1.51 0.68 6.23
C GLY A 390 1.66 -0.76 5.79
N TRP A 391 0.96 -1.13 4.72
CA TRP A 391 1.13 -2.44 4.10
C TRP A 391 2.04 -2.38 2.89
N CYS A 392 2.65 -3.52 2.58
CA CYS A 392 3.35 -3.79 1.35
C CYS A 392 2.73 -5.02 0.69
N ALA A 393 2.73 -5.03 -0.64
CA ALA A 393 2.23 -6.15 -1.42
C ALA A 393 3.40 -7.01 -1.88
N VAL A 394 3.32 -8.32 -1.65
CA VAL A 394 4.25 -9.31 -2.18
C VAL A 394 3.46 -10.31 -3.01
N GLN A 395 3.85 -10.51 -4.26
CA GLN A 395 3.23 -11.48 -5.15
C GLN A 395 4.27 -12.48 -5.64
N SER A 396 3.98 -13.77 -5.46
CA SER A 396 4.83 -14.86 -5.92
C SER A 396 4.58 -15.15 -7.41
N MET A 397 5.61 -15.49 -8.16
CA MET A 397 5.55 -15.81 -9.58
C MET A 397 6.49 -16.98 -9.90
N GLY A 398 6.23 -17.70 -10.98
CA GLY A 398 7.08 -18.80 -11.46
C GLY A 398 6.35 -20.14 -11.58
N LYS A 399 7.13 -21.21 -11.71
CA LYS A 399 6.69 -22.59 -11.90
C LYS A 399 7.36 -23.45 -10.82
N PHE A 400 6.65 -23.68 -9.72
CA PHE A 400 7.17 -24.43 -8.58
C PHE A 400 6.04 -25.08 -7.79
N ASP A 401 6.38 -26.11 -7.03
CA ASP A 401 5.47 -26.75 -6.08
C ASP A 401 5.54 -26.06 -4.72
N ALA A 402 4.50 -25.27 -4.42
CA ALA A 402 4.42 -24.48 -3.18
C ALA A 402 4.35 -25.33 -1.90
N THR A 403 4.02 -26.62 -2.02
CA THR A 403 4.01 -27.57 -0.88
C THR A 403 5.42 -28.10 -0.56
N LYS A 404 6.38 -27.93 -1.47
CA LYS A 404 7.75 -28.44 -1.35
C LYS A 404 8.82 -27.37 -1.19
N GLY A 405 8.52 -26.12 -1.53
CA GLY A 405 9.48 -25.01 -1.47
C GLY A 405 8.81 -23.65 -1.66
N GLY A 406 9.59 -22.57 -1.66
CA GLY A 406 9.05 -21.22 -1.92
C GLY A 406 8.15 -20.65 -0.82
N HIS A 407 8.05 -21.30 0.35
CA HIS A 407 7.18 -20.91 1.45
C HIS A 407 7.56 -19.53 1.98
N LEU A 408 6.56 -18.72 2.33
CA LEU A 408 6.77 -17.45 3.02
C LEU A 408 6.95 -17.73 4.52
N ILE A 409 7.96 -17.10 5.12
CA ILE A 409 8.23 -17.19 6.56
C ILE A 409 7.86 -15.84 7.17
N LEU A 410 7.02 -15.85 8.20
CA LEU A 410 6.68 -14.68 9.02
C LEU A 410 7.20 -14.95 10.44
N TRP A 411 8.35 -14.36 10.76
CA TRP A 411 9.17 -14.74 11.91
C TRP A 411 8.52 -14.38 13.24
N ASP A 412 7.99 -13.17 13.37
CA ASP A 412 7.35 -12.68 14.61
C ASP A 412 6.10 -13.48 14.96
N LEU A 413 5.46 -14.07 13.95
CA LEU A 413 4.23 -14.84 14.08
C LEU A 413 4.49 -16.34 14.25
N LYS A 414 5.74 -16.77 14.09
CA LYS A 414 6.12 -18.19 13.94
C LYS A 414 5.27 -18.93 12.90
N LEU A 415 5.01 -18.29 11.75
CA LEU A 415 4.27 -18.92 10.65
C LEU A 415 5.21 -19.23 9.48
N VAL A 416 5.04 -20.42 8.90
CA VAL A 416 5.59 -20.78 7.59
C VAL A 416 4.42 -21.14 6.66
N VAL A 417 4.27 -20.41 5.57
CA VAL A 417 3.06 -20.41 4.74
C VAL A 417 3.39 -20.95 3.36
N GLU A 418 2.64 -21.94 2.88
CA GLU A 418 2.67 -22.33 1.46
C GLU A 418 2.25 -21.11 0.61
N PHE A 419 3.15 -20.64 -0.27
CA PHE A 419 2.94 -19.38 -0.98
C PHE A 419 3.02 -19.56 -2.50
N PRO A 420 1.94 -20.03 -3.15
CA PRO A 420 1.97 -20.45 -4.54
C PRO A 420 2.06 -19.29 -5.53
N ALA A 421 2.51 -19.60 -6.74
CA ALA A 421 2.57 -18.64 -7.83
C ALA A 421 1.20 -17.99 -8.10
N GLY A 422 1.22 -16.68 -8.27
CA GLY A 422 0.04 -15.84 -8.48
C GLY A 422 -0.64 -15.35 -7.20
N ALA A 423 -0.33 -15.93 -6.04
CA ALA A 423 -0.89 -15.48 -4.77
C ALA A 423 -0.29 -14.15 -4.31
N LEU A 424 -1.09 -13.38 -3.57
CA LEU A 424 -0.75 -12.10 -2.97
C LEU A 424 -0.78 -12.19 -1.44
N ILE A 425 0.20 -11.59 -0.78
CA ILE A 425 0.10 -11.19 0.63
C ILE A 425 0.22 -9.67 0.74
N LEU A 426 -0.59 -9.09 1.64
CA LEU A 426 -0.43 -7.73 2.15
C LEU A 426 0.03 -7.81 3.61
N LEU A 427 1.13 -7.16 3.95
CA LEU A 427 1.68 -7.18 5.31
C LEU A 427 2.46 -5.90 5.64
N PRO A 428 2.60 -5.52 6.92
CA PRO A 428 3.46 -4.44 7.36
C PRO A 428 4.93 -4.89 7.33
N SER A 429 5.53 -4.88 6.14
CA SER A 429 6.86 -5.45 5.90
C SER A 429 7.98 -4.68 6.61
N ALA A 430 7.71 -3.45 7.05
CA ALA A 430 8.60 -2.67 7.89
C ALA A 430 8.78 -3.29 9.28
N THR A 431 7.71 -3.77 9.90
CA THR A 431 7.70 -4.20 11.29
C THR A 431 7.65 -5.72 11.45
N VAL A 432 7.13 -6.47 10.47
CA VAL A 432 7.13 -7.94 10.47
C VAL A 432 8.35 -8.47 9.72
N ALA A 433 9.23 -9.19 10.43
CA ALA A 433 10.34 -9.91 9.83
C ALA A 433 9.81 -11.03 8.94
N HIS A 434 10.34 -11.06 7.73
CA HIS A 434 9.92 -12.03 6.73
C HIS A 434 11.11 -12.52 5.88
N SER A 435 10.92 -13.70 5.31
CA SER A 435 11.82 -14.31 4.34
C SER A 435 11.08 -15.39 3.56
N ASN A 436 11.77 -16.17 2.74
CA ASN A 436 11.16 -17.35 2.13
C ASN A 436 12.16 -18.50 2.01
N VAL A 437 11.60 -19.71 2.00
CA VAL A 437 12.34 -20.95 1.76
C VAL A 437 12.67 -21.03 0.25
N PRO A 438 13.88 -21.47 -0.14
CA PRO A 438 14.17 -21.72 -1.55
C PRO A 438 13.21 -22.73 -2.17
N VAL A 439 13.02 -22.66 -3.49
CA VAL A 439 12.30 -23.71 -4.21
C VAL A 439 13.15 -24.97 -4.38
N GLN A 440 12.54 -26.05 -4.87
CA GLN A 440 13.25 -27.28 -5.17
C GLN A 440 14.21 -27.09 -6.36
N VAL A 441 15.19 -27.97 -6.49
CA VAL A 441 16.07 -27.95 -7.67
C VAL A 441 15.21 -28.19 -8.91
N GLY A 442 15.36 -27.33 -9.93
CA GLY A 442 14.59 -27.37 -11.17
C GLY A 442 13.28 -26.58 -11.15
N ASP A 443 12.79 -26.19 -9.97
CA ASP A 443 11.67 -25.26 -9.85
C ASP A 443 12.15 -23.82 -10.11
N GLU A 444 11.23 -22.97 -10.58
CA GLU A 444 11.52 -21.56 -10.81
C GLU A 444 10.58 -20.64 -10.04
N ARG A 445 11.13 -19.65 -9.33
CA ARG A 445 10.39 -18.66 -8.56
C ARG A 445 11.03 -17.29 -8.59
N THR A 446 10.19 -16.28 -8.75
CA THR A 446 10.50 -14.90 -8.41
C THR A 446 9.33 -14.20 -7.74
N SER A 447 9.48 -12.92 -7.41
CA SER A 447 8.42 -12.11 -6.83
C SER A 447 8.40 -10.69 -7.38
N PHE A 448 7.19 -10.13 -7.38
CA PHE A 448 6.93 -8.73 -7.66
C PHE A 448 6.37 -8.09 -6.39
N THR A 449 6.91 -6.94 -6.00
CA THR A 449 6.51 -6.27 -4.76
C THR A 449 6.15 -4.81 -4.98
N GLN A 450 5.25 -4.29 -4.14
CA GLN A 450 4.89 -2.87 -4.12
C GLN A 450 4.88 -2.36 -2.68
N PHE A 451 5.37 -1.14 -2.48
CA PHE A 451 5.58 -0.58 -1.15
C PHE A 451 5.59 0.96 -1.22
N THR A 452 5.66 1.61 -0.06
CA THR A 452 5.83 3.06 0.02
C THR A 452 6.69 3.39 1.23
N SER A 453 7.73 4.19 1.00
CA SER A 453 8.63 4.66 2.06
C SER A 453 7.85 5.51 3.06
N GLY A 454 8.03 5.25 4.35
CA GLY A 454 7.43 6.05 5.42
C GLY A 454 7.96 7.50 5.44
N ALA A 455 9.18 7.72 4.93
CA ALA A 455 9.74 9.05 4.81
C ALA A 455 8.91 9.97 3.88
N ILE A 456 8.26 9.42 2.85
CA ILE A 456 7.39 10.21 1.96
C ILE A 456 6.19 10.75 2.75
N PHE A 457 5.61 9.94 3.62
CA PHE A 457 4.52 10.36 4.51
C PHE A 457 4.99 11.45 5.48
N ARG A 458 6.16 11.26 6.11
CA ARG A 458 6.78 12.29 6.98
C ARG A 458 6.91 13.64 6.28
N TRP A 459 7.46 13.64 5.08
CA TRP A 459 7.65 14.87 4.30
C TRP A 459 6.31 15.56 3.99
N LEU A 460 5.26 14.79 3.67
CA LEU A 460 3.93 15.33 3.43
C LEU A 460 3.28 15.87 4.70
N ASP A 461 3.38 15.14 5.82
CA ASP A 461 2.87 15.55 7.13
C ASP A 461 3.57 16.82 7.63
N HIS A 462 4.84 17.03 7.27
CA HIS A 462 5.60 18.25 7.52
C HIS A 462 5.28 19.39 6.53
N GLY A 463 4.25 19.24 5.70
CA GLY A 463 3.84 20.26 4.75
C GLY A 463 4.76 20.42 3.54
N GLY A 464 5.55 19.40 3.20
CA GLY A 464 6.48 19.41 2.07
C GLY A 464 7.89 19.89 2.41
N ARG A 465 8.31 19.73 3.67
CA ARG A 465 9.58 20.22 4.22
C ARG A 465 10.36 19.09 4.88
N THR A 466 11.68 19.24 4.96
CA THR A 466 12.48 18.43 5.90
C THR A 466 12.11 18.78 7.34
N GLU A 467 12.49 17.93 8.31
CA GLU A 467 12.24 18.23 9.73
C GLU A 467 12.98 19.49 10.19
N ALA A 468 14.24 19.67 9.78
CA ALA A 468 15.01 20.89 10.05
C ALA A 468 14.42 22.15 9.38
N GLU A 469 13.93 22.05 8.14
CA GLU A 469 13.22 23.17 7.51
C GLU A 469 11.91 23.48 8.24
N LEU A 470 11.17 22.46 8.72
CA LEU A 470 9.96 22.68 9.51
C LEU A 470 10.26 23.40 10.83
N GLU A 471 11.28 22.95 11.56
CA GLU A 471 11.71 23.55 12.82
C GLU A 471 12.12 25.02 12.64
N ALA A 472 12.88 25.32 11.58
CA ALA A 472 13.34 26.68 11.32
C ALA A 472 12.23 27.61 10.82
N GLU A 473 11.30 27.12 10.00
CA GLU A 473 10.27 27.95 9.35
C GLU A 473 8.97 28.07 10.15
N ASP A 474 8.62 27.03 10.93
CA ASP A 474 7.34 26.91 11.63
C ASP A 474 7.50 26.13 12.94
N PRO A 475 8.12 26.74 13.98
CA PRO A 475 8.40 26.08 15.26
C PRO A 475 7.15 25.53 15.98
N ASP A 476 6.01 26.20 15.83
CA ASP A 476 4.75 25.78 16.44
C ASP A 476 4.23 24.48 15.81
N GLU A 477 4.25 24.40 14.48
CA GLU A 477 3.90 23.16 13.76
C GLU A 477 4.92 22.06 14.03
N TYR A 478 6.22 22.39 14.13
CA TYR A 478 7.24 21.44 14.53
C TYR A 478 6.94 20.83 15.91
N ALA A 479 6.66 21.66 16.92
CA ALA A 479 6.30 21.20 18.26
C ALA A 479 5.05 20.30 18.23
N ARG A 480 4.04 20.66 17.43
CA ARG A 480 2.85 19.82 17.20
C ARG A 480 3.21 18.47 16.58
N GLN A 481 4.08 18.45 15.57
CA GLN A 481 4.52 17.19 14.92
C GLN A 481 5.34 16.32 15.86
N MET A 482 6.18 16.91 16.73
CA MET A 482 6.93 16.20 17.77
C MET A 482 5.99 15.57 18.79
N ALA A 483 4.98 16.29 19.28
CA ALA A 483 3.97 15.74 20.17
C ALA A 483 3.21 14.56 19.53
N LEU A 484 2.86 14.67 18.24
CA LEU A 484 2.24 13.58 17.48
C LEU A 484 3.16 12.36 17.31
N LYS A 485 4.49 12.49 17.46
CA LYS A 485 5.39 11.33 17.33
C LYS A 485 5.10 10.25 18.36
N GLU A 486 4.57 10.61 19.53
CA GLU A 486 4.24 9.67 20.61
C GLU A 486 3.00 8.82 20.29
N THR A 487 2.01 9.39 19.63
CA THR A 487 0.70 8.74 19.40
C THR A 487 0.53 8.19 17.98
N ARG A 488 1.40 8.56 17.03
CA ARG A 488 1.25 8.18 15.62
C ARG A 488 1.24 6.67 15.39
N TRP A 489 1.97 5.90 16.21
CA TRP A 489 1.95 4.45 16.11
C TRP A 489 0.55 3.88 16.39
N GLU A 490 -0.03 4.26 17.52
CA GLU A 490 -1.38 3.85 17.92
C GLU A 490 -2.44 4.34 16.92
N ALA A 491 -2.34 5.60 16.48
CA ALA A 491 -3.22 6.15 15.44
C ALA A 491 -3.13 5.34 14.13
N GLY A 492 -1.92 4.93 13.73
CA GLY A 492 -1.68 4.08 12.57
C GLY A 492 -2.30 2.69 12.70
N LEU A 493 -2.21 2.08 13.88
CA LEU A 493 -2.86 0.80 14.18
C LEU A 493 -4.39 0.89 14.10
N GLY A 494 -4.98 2.04 14.47
CA GLY A 494 -6.41 2.31 14.33
C GLY A 494 -6.91 2.34 12.87
N LEU A 495 -6.00 2.46 11.90
CA LEU A 495 -6.35 2.38 10.47
C LEU A 495 -6.53 0.95 9.96
N TRP A 496 -6.12 -0.05 10.75
CA TRP A 496 -6.40 -1.46 10.44
C TRP A 496 -7.82 -1.82 10.85
N SER A 497 -8.45 -2.70 10.08
CA SER A 497 -9.83 -3.11 10.31
C SER A 497 -9.89 -4.39 11.13
N THR A 498 -11.01 -4.62 11.81
CA THR A 498 -11.40 -5.96 12.26
C THR A 498 -12.23 -6.65 11.18
N LEU A 499 -12.45 -7.97 11.31
CA LEU A 499 -13.32 -8.68 10.38
C LEU A 499 -14.77 -8.18 10.49
N ASP A 500 -15.23 -7.88 11.71
CA ASP A 500 -16.60 -7.44 11.97
C ASP A 500 -16.87 -6.07 11.33
N GLU A 501 -15.95 -5.11 11.47
CA GLU A 501 -16.04 -3.80 10.80
C GLU A 501 -16.19 -3.93 9.27
N LEU A 502 -15.45 -4.85 8.64
CA LEU A 502 -15.54 -5.07 7.20
C LEU A 502 -16.88 -5.70 6.77
N LEU A 503 -17.57 -6.40 7.68
CA LEU A 503 -18.84 -7.07 7.40
C LEU A 503 -20.07 -6.21 7.73
N GLU A 504 -19.93 -5.22 8.62
CA GLU A 504 -20.98 -4.25 8.94
C GLU A 504 -21.25 -3.28 7.77
N HIS A 505 -20.26 -3.01 6.92
CA HIS A 505 -20.38 -2.14 5.75
C HIS A 505 -20.94 -2.82 4.48
N LYS A 506 -21.77 -3.86 4.63
CA LYS A 506 -22.37 -4.64 3.52
C LYS A 506 -23.41 -3.89 2.69
#